data_AF-I7L8H1-F1
#
_entry.id   AF-I7L8H1-F1
#
_cell.length_a   1.000
_cell.length_b   1.000
_cell.length_c   1.000
_cell.angle_alpha   90.00
_cell.angle_beta   90.00
_cell.angle_gamma   90.00
#
_symmetry.space_group_name_H-M   'P 1'
#
loop_
_entity.id
_entity.type
_entity.pdbx_description
1 polymer ?
#
loop_
_entity_poly.entity_id
_entity_poly.type
_entity_poly.pdbx_seq_one_letter_code
_entity_poly.pdbx_strand_id
1 'polypeptide(L)'
;MFLPPDANTKERRRFDLDDLRVYYLICEELGISEEEHIQKSFYYLMKWAGQDKFGGEVGLLRSYILRIRKERQSRSDELDILRM
;
A
#
# COMPACT_ATOMS: atom_id res chain seq x y z
N MET A 1 8.22 -18.71 -8.65
CA MET A 1 7.86 -17.37 -9.13
C MET A 1 6.35 -17.38 -9.35
N PHE A 2 5.58 -16.64 -8.55
CA PHE A 2 4.12 -16.55 -8.74
C PHE A 2 3.88 -15.42 -9.75
N LEU A 3 3.53 -15.76 -10.98
CA LEU A 3 3.17 -14.78 -11.99
C LEU A 3 1.74 -14.32 -11.70
N PRO A 4 1.47 -13.00 -11.64
CA PRO A 4 0.11 -12.53 -11.50
C PRO A 4 -0.72 -12.98 -12.72
N PRO A 5 -2.03 -13.20 -12.56
CA PRO A 5 -2.91 -13.55 -13.68
C PRO A 5 -2.92 -12.48 -14.77
N ASP A 6 -3.35 -12.86 -15.98
CA ASP A 6 -3.43 -11.93 -17.12
C ASP A 6 -4.34 -10.73 -16.82
N ALA A 7 -3.94 -9.57 -17.34
CA ALA A 7 -4.73 -8.36 -17.20
C ALA A 7 -6.12 -8.49 -17.85
N ASN A 8 -7.03 -7.65 -17.39
CA ASN A 8 -8.44 -7.58 -17.76
C ASN A 8 -9.23 -8.88 -17.50
N THR A 9 -8.72 -9.73 -16.59
CA THR A 9 -9.43 -10.94 -16.12
C THR A 9 -10.05 -10.73 -14.74
N LYS A 10 -11.13 -11.49 -14.44
CA LYS A 10 -11.73 -11.54 -13.10
C LYS A 10 -10.74 -12.05 -12.06
N GLU A 11 -9.85 -12.97 -12.47
CA GLU A 11 -8.82 -13.52 -11.60
C GLU A 11 -7.80 -12.45 -11.20
N ARG A 12 -7.30 -11.68 -12.17
CA ARG A 12 -6.39 -10.57 -11.88
C ARG A 12 -7.04 -9.50 -11.00
N ARG A 13 -8.30 -9.16 -11.23
CA ARG A 13 -9.03 -8.22 -10.36
C ARG A 13 -9.08 -8.71 -8.91
N ARG A 14 -9.36 -10.00 -8.67
CA ARG A 14 -9.36 -10.56 -7.31
C ARG A 14 -7.97 -10.50 -6.68
N PHE A 15 -6.97 -10.95 -7.42
CA PHE A 15 -5.57 -10.90 -7.00
C PHE A 15 -5.13 -9.48 -6.59
N ASP A 16 -5.42 -8.48 -7.42
CA ASP A 16 -5.10 -7.08 -7.16
C ASP A 16 -5.85 -6.51 -5.94
N LEU A 17 -7.11 -6.90 -5.73
CA LEU A 17 -7.91 -6.47 -4.58
C LEU A 17 -7.41 -7.10 -3.26
N ASP A 18 -6.98 -8.36 -3.31
CA ASP A 18 -6.37 -9.04 -2.15
C ASP A 18 -5.06 -8.36 -1.77
N ASP A 19 -4.23 -7.99 -2.75
CA ASP A 19 -3.00 -7.22 -2.52
C ASP A 19 -3.30 -5.83 -1.93
N LEU A 20 -4.30 -5.11 -2.45
CA LEU A 20 -4.74 -3.83 -1.86
C LEU A 20 -5.20 -3.98 -0.41
N ARG A 21 -5.91 -5.05 -0.07
CA ARG A 21 -6.36 -5.27 1.30
C ARG A 21 -5.18 -5.34 2.28
N VAL A 22 -4.08 -5.98 1.89
CA VAL A 22 -2.86 -6.02 2.70
C VAL A 22 -2.30 -4.62 2.92
N TYR A 23 -2.22 -3.79 1.87
CA TYR A 23 -1.76 -2.41 2.04
C TYR A 23 -2.68 -1.58 2.93
N TYR A 24 -3.99 -1.79 2.88
CA TYR A 24 -4.93 -1.06 3.74
C TYR A 24 -4.69 -1.37 5.21
N LEU A 25 -4.52 -2.65 5.58
CA LEU A 25 -4.19 -3.06 6.94
C LEU A 25 -2.87 -2.43 7.43
N ILE A 26 -1.85 -2.36 6.57
CA ILE A 26 -0.58 -1.70 6.92
C ILE A 26 -0.81 -0.19 7.14
N CYS A 27 -1.66 0.46 6.35
CA CYS A 27 -2.02 1.86 6.58
C CYS A 27 -2.78 2.07 7.89
N GLU A 28 -3.65 1.13 8.29
CA GLU A 28 -4.32 1.16 9.60
C GLU A 28 -3.32 1.02 10.76
N GLU A 29 -2.38 0.08 10.67
CA GLU A 29 -1.30 -0.10 11.65
C GLU A 29 -0.42 1.15 11.77
N LEU A 30 -0.17 1.82 10.63
CA LEU A 30 0.53 3.10 10.60
C LEU A 30 -0.38 4.27 10.98
N GLY A 31 -1.67 4.10 11.23
CA GLY A 31 -2.59 5.20 11.56
C GLY A 31 -2.68 6.28 10.49
N ILE A 32 -2.49 5.91 9.21
CA ILE A 32 -2.59 6.81 8.04
C ILE A 32 -3.79 6.47 7.14
N SER A 33 -4.57 5.44 7.49
CA SER A 33 -5.72 4.96 6.69
C SER A 33 -6.80 6.02 6.46
N GLU A 34 -6.97 6.94 7.41
CA GLU A 34 -7.96 8.03 7.37
C GLU A 34 -7.45 9.29 6.65
N GLU A 35 -6.19 9.32 6.20
CA GLU A 35 -5.68 10.47 5.44
C GLU A 35 -6.37 10.55 4.06
N GLU A 36 -6.84 11.74 3.68
CA GLU A 36 -7.65 11.94 2.47
C GLU A 36 -6.94 11.43 1.20
N HIS A 37 -5.63 11.65 1.07
CA HIS A 37 -4.87 11.15 -0.09
C HIS A 37 -4.71 9.63 -0.09
N ILE A 38 -4.67 8.98 1.08
CA ILE A 38 -4.68 7.52 1.19
C ILE A 38 -6.03 6.98 0.72
N GLN A 39 -7.14 7.51 1.24
CA GLN A 39 -8.49 7.11 0.83
C GLN A 39 -8.72 7.29 -0.69
N LYS A 40 -8.27 8.43 -1.24
CA LYS A 40 -8.32 8.67 -2.70
C LYS A 40 -7.49 7.65 -3.48
N SER A 41 -6.29 7.32 -3.01
CA SER A 41 -5.42 6.32 -3.65
C SER A 41 -6.12 4.97 -3.72
N PHE A 42 -6.69 4.49 -2.62
CA PHE A 42 -7.45 3.23 -2.60
C PHE A 42 -8.68 3.28 -3.52
N TYR A 43 -9.42 4.39 -3.54
CA TYR A 43 -10.56 4.56 -4.43
C TYR A 43 -10.18 4.38 -5.91
N TYR A 44 -9.09 4.99 -6.37
CA TYR A 44 -8.62 4.84 -7.74
C TYR A 44 -8.04 3.45 -8.02
N LEU A 45 -7.26 2.90 -7.10
CA LEU A 45 -6.69 1.56 -7.24
C LEU A 45 -7.77 0.48 -7.32
N MET A 46 -8.86 0.57 -6.55
CA MET A 46 -10.01 -0.33 -6.67
C MET A 46 -10.70 -0.24 -8.04
N LYS A 47 -10.71 0.93 -8.67
CA LYS A 47 -11.22 1.10 -10.04
C LYS A 47 -10.31 0.47 -11.08
N TRP A 48 -9.00 0.52 -10.84
CA TRP A 48 -7.99 0.02 -11.78
C TRP A 48 -7.61 -1.45 -11.56
N ALA A 49 -8.02 -2.06 -10.44
CA ALA A 49 -7.81 -3.48 -10.17
C ALA A 49 -8.27 -4.35 -11.35
N GLY A 50 -7.36 -5.21 -11.82
CA GLY A 50 -7.49 -6.01 -13.03
C GLY A 50 -6.80 -5.41 -14.25
N GLN A 51 -6.46 -4.11 -14.28
CA GLN A 51 -5.94 -3.41 -15.47
C GLN A 51 -4.42 -3.28 -15.44
N ASP A 52 -3.78 -3.13 -16.60
CA ASP A 52 -2.31 -3.05 -16.71
C ASP A 52 -1.68 -1.94 -15.88
N LYS A 53 -2.34 -0.78 -15.81
CA LYS A 53 -1.84 0.37 -15.05
C LYS A 53 -1.89 0.18 -13.53
N PHE A 54 -2.63 -0.79 -13.01
CA PHE A 54 -2.73 -1.06 -11.57
C PHE A 54 -1.34 -1.27 -10.95
N GLY A 55 -0.48 -2.05 -11.63
CA GLY A 55 0.84 -2.41 -11.12
C GLY A 55 1.76 -1.19 -10.89
N GLY A 56 1.70 -0.18 -11.76
CA GLY A 56 2.48 1.05 -11.58
C GLY A 56 1.97 1.88 -10.41
N GLU A 57 0.65 2.04 -10.31
CA GLU A 57 0.00 2.86 -9.30
C GLU A 57 0.10 2.26 -7.90
N VAL A 58 -0.06 0.94 -7.77
CA VAL A 58 0.15 0.25 -6.47
C VAL A 58 1.60 0.34 -6.01
N GLY A 59 2.55 0.40 -6.96
CA GLY A 59 3.96 0.65 -6.68
C GLY A 59 4.22 2.00 -6.01
N LEU A 60 3.46 3.04 -6.38
CA LEU A 60 3.54 4.36 -5.74
C LEU A 60 3.02 4.31 -4.31
N LEU A 61 1.86 3.69 -4.08
CA LEU A 61 1.30 3.50 -2.74
C LEU A 61 2.27 2.73 -1.85
N ARG A 62 2.80 1.61 -2.34
CA ARG A 62 3.78 0.79 -1.63
C ARG A 62 5.03 1.60 -1.23
N SER A 63 5.55 2.39 -2.16
CA SER A 63 6.75 3.21 -1.91
C SER A 63 6.49 4.28 -0.85
N TYR A 64 5.31 4.89 -0.88
CA TYR A 64 4.87 5.84 0.14
C TYR A 64 4.77 5.19 1.53
N ILE A 65 4.10 4.04 1.63
CA ILE A 65 3.95 3.28 2.88
C ILE A 65 5.33 2.91 3.46
N LEU A 66 6.25 2.41 2.62
CA LEU A 66 7.61 2.05 3.05
C LEU A 66 8.39 3.26 3.58
N ARG A 67 8.24 4.43 2.95
CA ARG A 67 8.86 5.67 3.42
C ARG A 67 8.35 6.06 4.81
N ILE A 68 7.03 6.10 5.01
CA ILE A 68 6.43 6.42 6.31
C ILE A 68 6.89 5.45 7.40
N ARG A 69 6.92 4.15 7.08
CA ARG A 69 7.42 3.12 8.01
C ARG A 69 8.87 3.38 8.42
N LYS A 70 9.74 3.73 7.47
CA LYS A 70 11.14 4.05 7.74
C LYS A 70 11.30 5.31 8.60
N GLU A 71 10.57 6.38 8.29
CA GLU A 71 10.61 7.65 9.04
C GLU A 71 10.14 7.48 10.50
N ARG A 72 9.18 6.59 10.74
CA ARG A 72 8.70 6.31 12.09
C ARG A 72 9.63 5.40 12.88
N GLN A 73 10.26 4.44 12.22
CA GLN A 73 11.25 3.60 12.86
C GLN A 73 12.46 4.42 13.31
N SER A 74 13.00 5.29 12.45
CA SER A 74 14.14 6.16 12.82
C SER A 74 13.81 7.08 14.00
N ARG A 75 12.58 7.58 14.10
CA ARG A 75 12.14 8.40 15.24
C ARG A 75 12.01 7.61 16.55
N SER A 76 11.62 6.34 16.47
CA SER A 76 11.60 5.47 17.65
C SER A 76 13.02 5.25 18.17
N ASP A 77 13.94 4.91 17.25
CA ASP A 77 15.34 4.65 17.59
C ASP A 77 16.03 5.87 18.22
N GLU A 78 15.76 7.09 17.72
CA GLU A 78 16.27 8.34 18.32
C GLU A 78 15.73 8.62 19.73
N LEU A 79 14.44 8.37 19.97
CA LEU A 79 13.81 8.57 21.28
C LEU A 79 14.32 7.55 22.31
N ASP A 80 14.63 6.33 21.88
CA ASP A 80 15.19 5.30 22.74
C ASP A 80 16.64 5.62 23.13
N ILE A 81 17.45 6.19 22.21
CA ILE A 81 18.80 6.70 22.52
C ILE A 81 18.75 7.83 23.55
N LEU A 82 17.79 8.77 23.43
CA LEU A 82 17.65 9.91 24.33
C LEU A 82 17.13 9.54 25.73
N ARG A 83 16.62 8.32 25.92
CA ARG A 83 16.12 7.80 27.20
C ARG A 83 17.13 6.92 27.95
N MET A 84 18.30 6.66 27.35
CA MET A 84 19.45 6.00 27.97
C MET A 84 20.41 7.03 28.56
#